data_AF-A0A9X2WGR9-F1
#
_entry.id   AF-A0A9X2WGR9-F1
#
_cell.length_a   1.000
_cell.length_b   1.000
_cell.length_c   1.000
_cell.angle_alpha   90.00
_cell.angle_beta   90.00
_cell.angle_gamma   90.00
#
_symmetry.space_group_name_H-M   'P 1'
#
loop_
_entity.id
_entity.type
_entity.pdbx_description
1 polymer ?
#
loop_
_entity_poly.entity_id
_entity_poly.type
_entity_poly.pdbx_seq_one_letter_code
_entity_poly.pdbx_strand_id
1 'polypeptide(L)'
;MKKLLLLAAAVAAYIYLPLGDTLNDWFARVSGSGVYDSAGNPRAVLLINSGCGEPCNDASAELRRRYIDAEIVVTDRDPQGAERYGNPRTVPTLLVGRERMQGYNAAHYASILANNFGEQALTAQEQRIFAKHFDDNGAPRIVLYGTTWCGYCKKLRGEFAEHNVDYLDYDVEKPAKQTWLLKALGIGGYPTVYVGYQRVRGTDYAAVKKLL
;
A
#
# COMPACT_ATOMS: atom_id res chain seq x y z
N MET A 1 -66.91 -11.11 -18.04
CA MET A 1 -67.40 -10.07 -17.11
C MET A 1 -66.35 -9.87 -16.01
N LYS A 2 -65.79 -8.64 -15.94
CA LYS A 2 -65.19 -7.97 -14.78
C LYS A 2 -64.49 -8.84 -13.71
N LYS A 3 -63.16 -8.70 -13.58
CA LYS A 3 -62.53 -7.91 -12.49
C LYS A 3 -61.03 -7.77 -12.73
N LEU A 4 -60.69 -6.60 -13.27
CA LEU A 4 -59.39 -5.94 -13.20
C LEU A 4 -59.18 -5.40 -11.77
N LEU A 5 -57.92 -5.15 -11.41
CA LEU A 5 -57.42 -4.35 -10.26
C LEU A 5 -57.15 -5.13 -8.96
N LEU A 6 -55.85 -5.32 -8.67
CA LEU A 6 -55.15 -4.84 -7.46
C LEU A 6 -53.69 -5.33 -7.49
N LEU A 7 -52.86 -4.69 -8.31
CA LEU A 7 -51.39 -4.81 -8.28
C LEU A 7 -50.80 -3.39 -8.32
N ALA A 8 -51.03 -2.61 -7.27
CA ALA A 8 -50.42 -1.28 -7.12
C ALA A 8 -50.49 -0.82 -5.65
N ALA A 9 -49.88 -1.56 -4.73
CA ALA A 9 -49.71 -1.07 -3.36
C ALA A 9 -48.48 -1.63 -2.61
N ALA A 10 -47.58 -2.37 -3.28
CA ALA A 10 -46.39 -2.95 -2.62
C ALA A 10 -45.06 -2.29 -3.04
N VAL A 11 -45.06 -1.37 -4.02
CA VAL A 11 -43.81 -0.76 -4.52
C VAL A 11 -43.47 0.56 -3.80
N ALA A 12 -44.46 1.24 -3.21
CA ALA A 12 -44.24 2.54 -2.57
C ALA A 12 -43.70 2.47 -1.13
N ALA A 13 -43.74 1.31 -0.47
CA ALA A 13 -43.24 1.13 0.89
C ALA A 13 -41.77 0.68 0.97
N TYR A 14 -41.14 0.35 -0.17
CA TYR A 14 -39.73 -0.07 -0.21
C TYR A 14 -38.74 1.09 -0.35
N ILE A 15 -39.24 2.32 -0.59
CA ILE A 15 -38.41 3.50 -0.87
C ILE A 15 -38.08 4.30 0.41
N TYR A 16 -38.70 3.99 1.56
CA TYR A 16 -38.57 4.77 2.80
C TYR A 16 -38.09 3.98 4.03
N LEU A 17 -37.37 2.87 3.83
CA LEU A 17 -36.61 2.25 4.91
C LEU A 17 -35.11 2.49 4.68
N PRO A 18 -34.38 3.08 5.64
CA PRO A 18 -32.94 3.28 5.53
C PRO A 18 -32.24 1.95 5.76
N LEU A 19 -32.37 1.04 4.80
CA LEU A 19 -31.57 -0.19 4.70
C LEU A 19 -30.30 0.05 3.84
N GLY A 20 -30.07 1.30 3.42
CA GLY A 20 -28.91 1.71 2.64
C GLY A 20 -27.60 1.68 3.43
N ASP A 21 -27.66 1.94 4.74
CA ASP A 21 -26.44 1.99 5.56
C ASP A 21 -25.92 0.59 5.88
N THR A 22 -26.79 -0.42 6.04
CA THR A 22 -26.36 -1.77 6.43
C THR A 22 -25.80 -2.60 5.27
N LEU A 23 -26.31 -2.39 4.05
CA LEU A 23 -25.81 -3.10 2.86
C LEU A 23 -24.47 -2.54 2.37
N ASN A 24 -24.27 -1.22 2.40
CA ASN A 24 -22.98 -0.63 2.07
C ASN A 24 -21.91 -1.00 3.10
N ASP A 25 -22.28 -1.02 4.39
CA ASP A 25 -21.41 -1.41 5.49
C ASP A 25 -21.10 -2.93 5.47
N TRP A 26 -22.04 -3.75 4.99
CA TRP A 26 -21.82 -5.17 4.71
C TRP A 26 -20.95 -5.41 3.47
N PHE A 27 -21.18 -4.68 2.37
CA PHE A 27 -20.34 -4.77 1.18
C PHE A 27 -18.90 -4.30 1.46
N ALA A 28 -18.69 -3.21 2.20
CA ALA A 28 -17.37 -2.77 2.65
C ALA A 28 -16.68 -3.87 3.49
N ARG A 29 -17.40 -4.46 4.45
CA ARG A 29 -16.90 -5.57 5.28
C ARG A 29 -16.56 -6.83 4.49
N VAL A 30 -17.33 -7.17 3.45
CA VAL A 30 -17.14 -8.38 2.63
C VAL A 30 -16.13 -8.17 1.50
N SER A 31 -15.93 -6.93 1.05
CA SER A 31 -15.05 -6.58 -0.06
C SER A 31 -13.69 -6.03 0.38
N GLY A 32 -13.03 -6.60 1.40
CA GLY A 32 -11.66 -6.21 1.77
C GLY A 32 -11.43 -4.69 1.79
N SER A 33 -12.38 -3.93 2.36
CA SER A 33 -12.38 -2.47 2.25
C SER A 33 -11.11 -1.91 2.87
N GLY A 34 -10.37 -1.14 2.09
CA GLY A 34 -9.28 -0.33 2.61
C GLY A 34 -9.77 0.68 3.66
N VAL A 35 -8.85 1.44 4.22
CA VAL A 35 -9.13 2.46 5.23
C VAL A 35 -9.29 3.84 4.57
N TYR A 36 -10.52 4.35 4.54
CA TYR A 36 -10.91 5.59 3.86
C TYR A 36 -11.77 6.47 4.77
N ASP A 37 -11.71 7.79 4.59
CA ASP A 37 -12.57 8.74 5.30
C ASP A 37 -13.95 8.83 4.65
N SER A 38 -14.85 9.63 5.22
CA SER A 38 -16.20 9.83 4.68
C SER A 38 -16.22 10.50 3.30
N ALA A 39 -15.12 11.17 2.91
CA ALA A 39 -14.95 11.77 1.59
C ALA A 39 -14.27 10.81 0.59
N GLY A 40 -13.90 9.60 1.01
CA GLY A 40 -13.22 8.61 0.18
C GLY A 40 -11.71 8.81 0.06
N ASN A 41 -11.10 9.72 0.82
CA ASN A 41 -9.66 9.87 0.86
C ASN A 41 -9.04 8.73 1.68
N PRO A 42 -7.86 8.21 1.29
CA PRO A 42 -7.18 7.20 2.11
C PRO A 42 -6.88 7.77 3.50
N ARG A 43 -6.82 6.88 4.49
CA ARG A 43 -6.40 7.18 5.87
C ARG A 43 -5.31 6.22 6.29
N ALA A 44 -4.71 6.44 7.45
CA ALA A 44 -3.80 5.48 8.07
C ALA A 44 -4.43 4.88 9.35
N VAL A 45 -4.26 3.57 9.52
CA VAL A 45 -4.62 2.86 10.75
C VAL A 45 -3.43 1.99 11.15
N LEU A 46 -2.91 2.17 12.36
CA LEU A 46 -1.83 1.36 12.91
C LEU A 46 -2.37 0.44 14.00
N LEU A 47 -2.36 -0.86 13.72
CA LEU A 47 -2.72 -1.90 14.66
C LEU A 47 -1.50 -2.35 15.45
N ILE A 48 -1.57 -2.22 16.77
CA ILE A 48 -0.54 -2.61 17.72
C ILE A 48 -1.14 -3.48 18.82
N ASN A 49 -0.32 -4.02 19.70
CA ASN A 49 -0.79 -4.57 20.98
C ASN A 49 0.09 -4.04 22.11
N SER A 50 -0.36 -4.20 23.36
CA SER A 50 0.38 -3.68 24.51
C SER A 50 1.74 -4.34 24.77
N GLY A 51 1.99 -5.53 24.21
CA GLY A 51 3.23 -6.30 24.37
C GLY A 51 4.22 -6.22 23.20
N CYS A 52 3.94 -5.42 22.17
CA CYS A 52 4.69 -5.43 20.91
C CYS A 52 6.12 -4.87 21.02
N GLY A 53 6.37 -4.02 22.02
CA GLY A 53 7.69 -3.46 22.26
C GLY A 53 8.16 -2.50 21.16
N GLU A 54 9.46 -2.53 20.88
CA GLU A 54 10.16 -1.56 20.03
C GLU A 54 9.58 -1.44 18.60
N PRO A 55 9.24 -2.51 17.87
CA PRO A 55 8.66 -2.37 16.53
C PRO A 55 7.39 -1.51 16.47
N CYS A 56 6.49 -1.61 17.47
CA CYS A 56 5.29 -0.78 17.52
C CYS A 56 5.58 0.66 17.93
N ASN A 57 6.57 0.87 18.82
CA ASN A 57 7.03 2.19 19.21
C ASN A 57 7.62 2.93 18.01
N ASP A 58 8.48 2.25 17.24
CA ASP A 58 9.13 2.80 16.05
C ASP A 58 8.11 3.12 14.95
N ALA A 59 7.16 2.20 14.69
CA ALA A 59 6.07 2.44 13.76
C ALA A 59 5.26 3.69 14.12
N SER A 60 4.88 3.82 15.40
CA SER A 60 4.13 4.98 15.90
C SER A 60 4.95 6.27 15.80
N ALA A 61 6.25 6.21 16.13
CA ALA A 61 7.16 7.35 16.06
C ALA A 61 7.39 7.80 14.61
N GLU A 62 7.48 6.87 13.66
CA GLU A 62 7.64 7.21 12.25
C GLU A 62 6.41 7.93 11.68
N LEU A 63 5.20 7.46 11.96
CA LEU A 63 3.97 8.14 11.52
C LEU A 63 3.91 9.56 12.07
N ARG A 64 4.24 9.75 13.36
CA ARG A 64 4.32 11.09 13.98
C ARG A 64 5.36 11.99 13.33
N ARG A 65 6.58 11.49 13.07
CA ARG A 65 7.65 12.26 12.41
C ARG A 65 7.29 12.70 10.99
N ARG A 66 6.44 11.92 10.31
CA ARG A 66 5.92 12.20 8.97
C ARG A 66 4.61 13.00 8.99
N TYR A 67 4.14 13.43 10.17
CA TYR A 67 2.87 14.14 10.35
C TYR A 67 1.65 13.38 9.78
N ILE A 68 1.69 12.05 9.85
CA ILE A 68 0.57 11.20 9.41
C ILE A 68 -0.40 11.03 10.58
N ASP A 69 -1.63 11.50 10.38
CA ASP A 69 -2.74 11.25 11.30
C ASP A 69 -3.24 9.81 11.13
N ALA A 70 -2.82 8.95 12.05
CA ALA A 70 -3.16 7.53 12.04
C ALA A 70 -4.00 7.16 13.26
N GLU A 71 -5.11 6.46 13.03
CA GLU A 71 -5.87 5.81 14.10
C GLU A 71 -5.01 4.69 14.70
N ILE A 72 -4.74 4.73 16.00
CA ILE A 72 -3.98 3.70 16.70
C ILE A 72 -4.96 2.74 17.38
N VAL A 73 -4.98 1.48 16.93
CA VAL A 73 -5.82 0.43 17.52
C VAL A 73 -4.95 -0.49 18.36
N VAL A 74 -5.17 -0.50 19.67
CA VAL A 74 -4.50 -1.41 20.61
C VAL A 74 -5.29 -2.70 20.71
N THR A 75 -4.98 -3.66 19.84
CA THR A 75 -5.79 -4.84 19.51
C THR A 75 -6.16 -5.73 20.71
N ASP A 76 -5.30 -5.82 21.73
CA ASP A 76 -5.54 -6.59 22.94
C ASP A 76 -6.42 -5.87 23.97
N ARG A 77 -6.64 -4.55 23.79
CA ARG A 77 -7.53 -3.73 24.62
C ARG A 77 -8.80 -3.32 23.87
N ASP A 78 -8.80 -3.40 22.55
CA ASP A 78 -9.93 -3.15 21.67
C ASP A 78 -10.13 -4.30 20.65
N PRO A 79 -10.77 -5.41 21.08
CA PRO A 79 -11.05 -6.54 20.20
C PRO A 79 -11.99 -6.19 19.04
N GLN A 80 -12.91 -5.23 19.24
CA GLN A 80 -13.85 -4.82 18.20
C GLN A 80 -13.14 -4.01 17.10
N GLY A 81 -12.23 -3.11 17.48
CA GLY A 81 -11.35 -2.42 16.53
C GLY A 81 -10.42 -3.38 15.80
N ALA A 82 -9.88 -4.38 16.50
CA ALA A 82 -9.08 -5.44 15.87
C ALA A 82 -9.91 -6.21 14.82
N GLU A 83 -11.15 -6.59 15.17
CA GLU A 83 -12.07 -7.30 14.28
C GLU A 83 -12.45 -6.45 13.06
N ARG A 84 -12.74 -5.16 13.26
CA ARG A 84 -13.03 -4.19 12.19
C ARG A 84 -11.95 -4.20 11.11
N TYR A 85 -10.69 -4.37 11.50
CA TYR A 85 -9.53 -4.35 10.61
C TYR A 85 -8.94 -5.74 10.31
N GLY A 86 -9.72 -6.80 10.55
CA GLY A 86 -9.44 -8.16 10.12
C GLY A 86 -8.46 -8.93 11.01
N ASN A 87 -8.34 -8.57 12.28
CA ASN A 87 -7.59 -9.30 13.31
C ASN A 87 -6.17 -9.72 12.86
N PRO A 88 -5.27 -8.77 12.57
CA PRO A 88 -3.93 -9.10 12.09
C PRO A 88 -3.18 -9.94 13.14
N ARG A 89 -2.59 -11.06 12.70
CA ARG A 89 -1.73 -11.90 13.55
C ARG A 89 -0.38 -11.26 13.84
N THR A 90 0.12 -10.46 12.90
CA THR A 90 1.40 -9.75 13.00
C THR A 90 1.14 -8.32 13.41
N VAL A 91 1.81 -7.83 14.45
CA VAL A 91 1.84 -6.41 14.83
C VAL A 91 3.29 -5.90 14.86
N PRO A 92 3.55 -4.61 14.57
CA PRO A 92 2.58 -3.62 14.09
C PRO A 92 2.04 -3.99 12.71
N THR A 93 0.78 -3.69 12.42
CA THR A 93 0.24 -3.73 11.05
C THR A 93 -0.26 -2.34 10.70
N LEU A 94 0.31 -1.74 9.66
CA LEU A 94 -0.15 -0.47 9.10
C LEU A 94 -1.08 -0.74 7.93
N LEU A 95 -2.25 -0.12 7.97
CA LEU A 95 -3.20 -0.03 6.85
C LEU A 95 -3.17 1.40 6.31
N VAL A 96 -3.06 1.55 4.99
CA VAL A 96 -3.20 2.84 4.33
C VAL A 96 -3.97 2.65 3.04
N GLY A 97 -5.14 3.29 2.90
CA GLY A 97 -6.05 2.97 1.81
C GLY A 97 -6.28 1.46 1.73
N ARG A 98 -6.08 0.85 0.55
CA ARG A 98 -6.21 -0.61 0.34
C ARG A 98 -4.98 -1.41 0.74
N GLU A 99 -3.87 -0.75 1.04
CA GLU A 99 -2.62 -1.44 1.30
C GLU A 99 -2.47 -1.85 2.76
N ARG A 100 -1.76 -2.97 2.96
CA ARG A 100 -1.43 -3.53 4.26
C ARG A 100 0.06 -3.82 4.35
N MET A 101 0.69 -3.29 5.39
CA MET A 101 2.07 -3.57 5.74
C MET A 101 2.14 -4.24 7.10
N GLN A 102 2.60 -5.49 7.13
CA GLN A 102 2.82 -6.24 8.37
C GLN A 102 4.27 -6.08 8.83
N GLY A 103 4.45 -5.85 10.13
CA GLY A 103 5.73 -5.50 10.71
C GLY A 103 6.11 -4.04 10.44
N TYR A 104 7.25 -3.65 10.97
CA TYR A 104 7.82 -2.31 10.78
C TYR A 104 9.08 -2.37 9.92
N ASN A 105 9.10 -1.54 8.88
CA ASN A 105 10.28 -1.23 8.09
C ASN A 105 10.12 0.18 7.52
N ALA A 106 11.05 1.08 7.84
CA ALA A 106 10.92 2.50 7.50
C ALA A 106 10.80 2.76 5.98
N ALA A 107 11.56 2.03 5.16
CA ALA A 107 11.50 2.19 3.71
C ALA A 107 10.16 1.71 3.12
N HIS A 108 9.61 0.62 3.67
CA HIS A 108 8.29 0.13 3.25
C HIS A 108 7.17 1.05 3.75
N TYR A 109 7.32 1.66 4.92
CA TYR A 109 6.41 2.70 5.41
C TYR A 109 6.44 3.92 4.50
N ALA A 110 7.62 4.40 4.11
CA ALA A 110 7.74 5.48 3.12
C ALA A 110 7.01 5.15 1.81
N SER A 111 7.15 3.91 1.33
CA SER A 111 6.52 3.43 0.09
C SER A 111 4.99 3.41 0.18
N ILE A 112 4.41 2.75 1.19
CA ILE A 112 2.94 2.64 1.35
C ILE A 112 2.31 4.00 1.65
N LEU A 113 2.96 4.84 2.45
CA LEU A 113 2.45 6.18 2.76
C LEU A 113 2.49 7.07 1.52
N ALA A 114 3.59 7.06 0.75
CA ALA A 114 3.67 7.87 -0.47
C ALA A 114 2.72 7.39 -1.57
N ASN A 115 2.49 6.08 -1.69
CA ASN A 115 1.56 5.55 -2.67
C ASN A 115 0.10 5.98 -2.41
N ASN A 116 -0.26 6.24 -1.14
CA ASN A 116 -1.62 6.62 -0.78
C ASN A 116 -1.78 8.12 -0.53
N PHE A 117 -0.76 8.80 0.00
CA PHE A 117 -0.83 10.22 0.33
C PHE A 117 -0.08 11.10 -0.67
N GLY A 118 0.91 10.58 -1.38
CA GLY A 118 1.78 11.35 -2.26
C GLY A 118 3.10 11.76 -1.61
N GLU A 119 3.86 12.59 -2.31
CA GLU A 119 5.22 12.98 -1.95
C GLU A 119 5.36 13.68 -0.59
N GLN A 120 4.29 14.29 -0.07
CA GLN A 120 4.30 14.97 1.23
C GLN A 120 4.47 14.00 2.41
N ALA A 121 4.21 12.70 2.21
CA ALA A 121 4.49 11.68 3.22
C ALA A 121 5.98 11.28 3.29
N LEU A 122 6.79 11.77 2.35
CA LEU A 122 8.21 11.47 2.24
C LEU A 122 9.09 12.54 2.90
N THR A 123 10.27 12.12 3.34
CA THR A 123 11.36 13.05 3.67
C THR A 123 11.96 13.67 2.40
N ALA A 124 12.64 14.81 2.53
CA ALA A 124 13.30 15.47 1.39
C ALA A 124 14.32 14.56 0.67
N GLN A 125 14.97 13.63 1.38
CA GLN A 125 15.87 12.66 0.76
C GLN A 125 15.09 11.63 -0.07
N GLU A 126 14.01 11.07 0.49
CA GLU A 126 13.16 10.10 -0.21
C GLU A 126 12.47 10.73 -1.43
N GLN A 127 11.99 11.97 -1.35
CA GLN A 127 11.42 12.70 -2.49
C GLN A 127 12.41 12.76 -3.66
N ARG A 128 13.69 13.07 -3.40
CA ARG A 128 14.72 13.10 -4.44
C ARG A 128 15.00 11.73 -5.06
N ILE A 129 14.88 10.66 -4.27
CA ILE A 129 15.03 9.29 -4.77
C ILE A 129 13.84 8.95 -5.68
N PHE A 130 12.62 9.08 -5.13
CA PHE A 130 11.39 8.71 -5.82
C PHE A 130 11.06 9.60 -7.02
N ALA A 131 11.56 10.83 -7.10
CA ALA A 131 11.41 11.66 -8.30
C ALA A 131 11.91 10.95 -9.58
N LYS A 132 12.92 10.08 -9.47
CA LYS A 132 13.42 9.27 -10.60
C LYS A 132 12.53 8.07 -10.95
N HIS A 133 11.56 7.75 -10.10
CA HIS A 133 10.60 6.66 -10.30
C HIS A 133 9.35 7.12 -11.03
N PHE A 134 9.26 8.38 -11.43
CA PHE A 134 8.17 8.92 -12.23
C PHE A 134 8.71 9.55 -13.50
N ASP A 135 7.89 9.62 -14.54
CA ASP A 135 8.19 10.37 -15.75
C ASP A 135 7.83 11.85 -15.61
N ASP A 136 8.09 12.62 -16.66
CA ASP A 136 7.86 14.07 -16.66
C ASP A 136 6.36 14.44 -16.54
N ASN A 137 5.47 13.47 -16.78
CA ASN A 137 4.02 13.61 -16.60
C ASN A 137 3.54 13.09 -15.23
N GLY A 138 4.45 12.61 -14.38
CA GLY A 138 4.12 12.00 -13.09
C GLY A 138 3.61 10.57 -13.19
N ALA A 139 3.73 9.90 -14.34
CA ALA A 139 3.36 8.49 -14.46
C ALA A 139 4.46 7.60 -13.83
N PRO A 140 4.08 6.51 -13.11
CA PRO A 140 5.04 5.64 -12.46
C PRO A 140 5.91 4.89 -13.48
N ARG A 141 7.23 4.94 -13.29
CA ARG A 141 8.23 4.16 -14.03
C ARG A 141 8.57 2.87 -13.27
N ILE A 142 9.01 1.87 -14.02
CA ILE A 142 9.67 0.68 -13.47
C ILE A 142 11.14 1.00 -13.24
N VAL A 143 11.64 0.81 -12.03
CA VAL A 143 13.05 1.00 -11.67
C VAL A 143 13.62 -0.30 -11.12
N LEU A 144 14.61 -0.86 -11.82
CA LEU A 144 15.35 -2.04 -11.40
C LEU A 144 16.62 -1.63 -10.68
N TYR A 145 16.72 -1.96 -9.40
CA TYR A 145 17.94 -1.87 -8.62
C TYR A 145 18.66 -3.22 -8.65
N GLY A 146 19.85 -3.24 -9.27
CA GLY A 146 20.63 -4.46 -9.41
C GLY A 146 22.13 -4.21 -9.54
N THR A 147 22.86 -5.26 -9.90
CA THR A 147 24.29 -5.23 -10.19
C THR A 147 24.59 -5.93 -11.52
N THR A 148 25.80 -5.76 -12.05
CA THR A 148 26.20 -6.38 -13.33
C THR A 148 26.53 -7.86 -13.22
N TRP A 149 27.05 -8.31 -12.07
CA TRP A 149 27.44 -9.71 -11.84
C TRP A 149 26.26 -10.61 -11.42
N CYS A 150 25.13 -10.02 -11.05
CA CYS A 150 23.94 -10.72 -10.56
C CYS A 150 23.20 -11.45 -11.69
N GLY A 151 23.24 -12.79 -11.68
CA GLY A 151 22.56 -13.64 -12.66
C GLY A 151 21.04 -13.47 -12.69
N TYR A 152 20.40 -13.34 -11.52
CA TYR A 152 18.95 -13.08 -11.43
C TYR A 152 18.56 -11.72 -12.03
N CYS A 153 19.42 -10.72 -11.87
CA CYS A 153 19.23 -9.40 -12.45
C CYS A 153 19.34 -9.49 -13.98
N LYS A 154 20.32 -10.24 -14.50
CA LYS A 154 20.43 -10.50 -15.95
C LYS A 154 19.19 -11.21 -16.50
N LYS A 155 18.64 -12.19 -15.77
CA LYS A 155 17.41 -12.88 -16.14
C LYS A 155 16.24 -11.89 -16.26
N LEU A 156 15.99 -11.08 -15.23
CA LEU A 156 14.88 -10.13 -15.22
C LEU A 156 15.01 -9.05 -16.32
N ARG A 157 16.23 -8.58 -16.61
CA ARG A 157 16.49 -7.71 -17.76
C ARG A 157 16.12 -8.37 -19.09
N GLY A 158 16.40 -9.66 -19.23
CA GLY A 158 15.98 -10.46 -20.37
C GLY A 158 14.46 -10.54 -20.50
N GLU A 159 13.76 -10.83 -19.40
CA GLU A 159 12.29 -10.86 -19.36
C GLU A 159 11.70 -9.49 -19.74
N PHE A 160 12.26 -8.37 -19.25
CA PHE A 160 11.82 -7.03 -19.67
C PHE A 160 12.02 -6.78 -21.16
N ALA A 161 13.14 -7.21 -21.74
CA ALA A 161 13.41 -7.07 -23.17
C ALA A 161 12.45 -7.93 -24.01
N GLU A 162 12.19 -9.18 -23.61
CA GLU A 162 11.24 -10.09 -24.27
C GLU A 162 9.82 -9.53 -24.30
N HIS A 163 9.43 -8.79 -23.26
CA HIS A 163 8.10 -8.21 -23.12
C HIS A 163 7.99 -6.74 -23.58
N ASN A 164 9.06 -6.15 -24.14
CA ASN A 164 9.12 -4.73 -24.55
C ASN A 164 8.71 -3.76 -23.44
N VAL A 165 9.26 -3.98 -22.24
CA VAL A 165 8.96 -3.19 -21.05
C VAL A 165 10.03 -2.13 -20.87
N ASP A 166 9.63 -0.86 -20.88
CA ASP A 166 10.54 0.24 -20.55
C ASP A 166 10.79 0.31 -19.05
N TYR A 167 12.07 0.40 -18.68
CA TYR A 167 12.49 0.49 -17.27
C TYR A 167 13.80 1.26 -17.12
N LEU A 168 14.01 1.84 -15.94
CA LEU A 168 15.29 2.41 -15.53
C LEU A 168 16.15 1.31 -14.87
N ASP A 169 17.30 1.01 -15.47
CA ASP A 169 18.28 0.08 -14.90
C ASP A 169 19.29 0.83 -14.03
N TYR A 170 19.24 0.59 -12.72
CA TYR A 170 20.09 1.25 -11.75
C TYR A 170 21.12 0.28 -11.17
N ASP A 171 22.37 0.44 -11.60
CA ASP A 171 23.51 -0.26 -11.01
C ASP A 171 23.92 0.42 -9.69
N VAL A 172 23.58 -0.21 -8.57
CA VAL A 172 23.80 0.35 -7.24
C VAL A 172 25.27 0.33 -6.80
N GLU A 173 26.15 -0.28 -7.58
CA GLU A 173 27.60 -0.33 -7.31
C GLU A 173 28.39 0.74 -8.09
N LYS A 174 27.74 1.52 -8.97
CA LYS A 174 28.43 2.51 -9.82
C LYS A 174 27.95 3.95 -9.59
N PRO A 175 28.85 4.96 -9.67
CA PRO A 175 30.31 4.82 -9.74
C PRO A 175 30.96 4.27 -8.46
N ALA A 176 30.25 4.34 -7.33
CA ALA A 176 30.60 3.68 -6.08
C ALA A 176 29.31 3.18 -5.40
N LYS A 177 29.43 2.19 -4.51
CA LYS A 177 28.30 1.58 -3.82
C LYS A 177 27.49 2.62 -3.03
N GLN A 178 26.21 2.73 -3.34
CA GLN A 178 25.33 3.75 -2.77
C GLN A 178 24.58 3.23 -1.55
N THR A 179 25.30 2.98 -0.45
CA THR A 179 24.74 2.40 0.79
C THR A 179 23.57 3.20 1.37
N TRP A 180 23.59 4.52 1.27
CA TRP A 180 22.50 5.40 1.72
C TRP A 180 21.20 5.16 0.94
N LEU A 181 21.29 4.96 -0.39
CA LEU A 181 20.16 4.70 -1.26
C LEU A 181 19.55 3.34 -0.94
N LEU A 182 20.42 2.32 -0.80
CA LEU A 182 20.01 0.98 -0.42
C LEU A 182 19.28 1.00 0.94
N LYS A 183 19.80 1.75 1.91
CA LYS A 183 19.15 1.91 3.22
C LYS A 183 17.80 2.63 3.11
N ALA A 184 17.75 3.74 2.38
CA ALA A 184 16.53 4.54 2.21
C ALA A 184 15.40 3.75 1.53
N LEU A 185 15.73 2.89 0.57
CA LEU A 185 14.78 2.02 -0.13
C LEU A 185 14.66 0.61 0.49
N GLY A 186 15.32 0.35 1.62
CA GLY A 186 15.30 -0.96 2.27
C GLY A 186 15.76 -2.10 1.37
N ILE A 187 16.67 -1.85 0.44
CA ILE A 187 17.20 -2.83 -0.50
C ILE A 187 18.26 -3.68 0.21
N GLY A 188 17.91 -4.92 0.52
CA GLY A 188 18.82 -5.92 1.10
C GLY A 188 19.36 -6.94 0.10
N GLY A 189 18.89 -6.94 -1.15
CA GLY A 189 19.26 -7.92 -2.16
C GLY A 189 18.78 -7.53 -3.56
N TYR A 190 19.30 -8.25 -4.56
CA TYR A 190 19.05 -7.96 -5.97
C TYR A 190 18.50 -9.18 -6.71
N PRO A 191 17.64 -8.99 -7.73
CA PRO A 191 17.08 -7.70 -8.13
C PRO A 191 16.05 -7.18 -7.11
N THR A 192 15.95 -5.86 -6.97
CA THR A 192 14.79 -5.21 -6.33
C THR A 192 14.17 -4.27 -7.35
N VAL A 193 12.86 -4.35 -7.54
CA VAL A 193 12.13 -3.48 -8.48
C VAL A 193 11.14 -2.61 -7.72
N TYR A 194 11.02 -1.36 -8.17
CA TYR A 194 9.96 -0.43 -7.79
C TYR A 194 9.13 -0.04 -9.02
N VAL A 195 7.83 0.19 -8.81
CA VAL A 195 6.93 0.84 -9.78
C VAL A 195 6.36 2.07 -9.08
N GLY A 196 6.80 3.26 -9.48
CA GLY A 196 6.54 4.48 -8.72
C GLY A 196 7.02 4.37 -7.26
N TYR A 197 6.11 4.59 -6.30
CA TYR A 197 6.41 4.42 -4.88
C TYR A 197 6.44 2.96 -4.42
N GLN A 198 5.82 2.04 -5.16
CA GLN A 198 5.55 0.70 -4.67
C GLN A 198 6.69 -0.27 -4.98
N ARG A 199 7.16 -0.99 -3.96
CA ARG A 199 8.11 -2.08 -4.14
C ARG A 199 7.41 -3.33 -4.67
N VAL A 200 7.96 -3.92 -5.73
CA VAL A 200 7.49 -5.20 -6.27
C VAL A 200 7.80 -6.32 -5.29
N ARG A 201 6.79 -7.14 -4.96
CA ARG A 201 6.93 -8.37 -4.18
C ARG A 201 7.27 -9.54 -5.11
N GLY A 202 8.54 -9.69 -5.41
CA GLY A 202 9.07 -10.74 -6.29
C GLY A 202 10.29 -10.26 -7.07
N THR A 203 10.86 -11.14 -7.87
CA THR A 203 12.11 -10.90 -8.61
C THR A 203 12.02 -11.27 -10.09
N ASP A 204 10.80 -11.45 -10.60
CA ASP A 204 10.50 -11.82 -11.99
C ASP A 204 9.49 -10.85 -12.60
N TYR A 205 9.35 -10.90 -13.94
CA TYR A 205 8.41 -10.04 -14.66
C TYR A 205 6.96 -10.28 -14.25
N ALA A 206 6.56 -11.51 -13.92
CA ALA A 206 5.20 -11.82 -13.50
C ALA A 206 4.81 -11.08 -12.21
N ALA A 207 5.76 -10.86 -11.29
CA ALA A 207 5.56 -10.04 -10.11
C ALA A 207 5.45 -8.54 -10.46
N VAL A 208 6.30 -8.04 -11.36
CA VAL A 208 6.27 -6.63 -11.81
C VAL A 208 4.94 -6.31 -12.49
N LYS A 209 4.48 -7.20 -13.37
CA LYS A 209 3.23 -7.06 -14.13
C LYS A 209 1.99 -6.91 -13.24
N LYS A 210 2.01 -7.36 -12.00
CA LYS A 210 0.88 -7.18 -11.06
C LYS A 210 0.66 -5.71 -10.66
N LEU A 211 1.62 -4.83 -10.95
CA LEU A 211 1.57 -3.40 -10.63
C LEU A 211 1.45 -2.50 -11.88
N LEU A 212 1.29 -3.09 -13.07
CA LEU A 212 1.08 -2.38 -14.34
C LEU A 212 -0.40 -2.50 -14.73
#